data_AF-A0A1X3GC20-F1
#
_entry.id   AF-A0A1X3GC20-F1
#
_cell.length_a   1.000
_cell.length_b   1.000
_cell.length_c   1.000
_cell.angle_alpha   90.00
_cell.angle_beta   90.00
_cell.angle_gamma   90.00
#
_symmetry.space_group_name_H-M   'P 1'
#
loop_
_entity.id
_entity.type
_entity.pdbx_description
1 polymer ?
#
loop_
_entity_poly.entity_id
_entity_poly.type
_entity_poly.pdbx_seq_one_letter_code
_entity_poly.pdbx_strand_id
1 'polypeptide(L)' 'MDRRTACLHQADAFREKAIADPEHHDQWIDEAIKWLERAMEAGCRAVVTVEGGDMPNVARGAAADARLSLITRQ' A
#
# COMPACT_ATOMS: atom_id res chain seq x y z
N MET A 1 -13.64 12.17 9.76
CA MET A 1 -13.39 10.72 9.61
C MET A 1 -12.67 10.52 8.29
N ASP A 2 -11.38 10.21 8.34
CA ASP A 2 -10.54 10.02 7.16
C ASP A 2 -10.86 8.71 6.46
N ARG A 3 -10.99 8.77 5.13
CA ARG A 3 -11.30 7.60 4.29
C ARG A 3 -10.26 6.49 4.43
N ARG A 4 -8.99 6.87 4.63
CA ARG A 4 -7.87 5.96 4.93
C ARG A 4 -8.10 5.22 6.25
N THR A 5 -8.45 5.95 7.32
CA THR A 5 -8.69 5.38 8.64
C THR A 5 -9.85 4.38 8.61
N ALA A 6 -10.93 4.69 7.88
CA ALA A 6 -12.04 3.76 7.70
C ALA A 6 -11.62 2.45 7.01
N CYS A 7 -10.80 2.53 5.96
CA CYS A 7 -10.31 1.34 5.25
C CYS A 7 -9.36 0.48 6.13
N LEU A 8 -8.53 1.12 6.96
CA LEU A 8 -7.66 0.42 7.92
C LEU A 8 -8.48 -0.32 8.99
N HIS A 9 -9.52 0.31 9.55
CA HIS A 9 -10.43 -0.35 10.49
C HIS A 9 -11.13 -1.56 9.86
N GLN A 10 -11.51 -1.46 8.59
CA GLN A 10 -12.12 -2.57 7.87
C GLN A 10 -11.14 -3.73 7.68
N ALA A 11 -9.90 -3.45 7.25
CA ALA A 11 -8.87 -4.48 7.10
C ALA A 11 -8.58 -5.23 8.42
N ASP A 12 -8.54 -4.49 9.54
CA ASP A 12 -8.31 -5.09 10.86
C ASP A 12 -9.46 -6.01 11.30
N ALA A 13 -10.72 -5.60 11.03
CA ALA A 13 -11.89 -6.43 11.29
C ALA A 13 -11.89 -7.74 10.48
N PHE A 14 -11.38 -7.74 9.25
CA PHE A 14 -11.20 -8.97 8.47
C PHE A 14 -10.08 -9.85 9.02
N ARG A 15 -9.03 -9.26 9.58
CA ARG A 15 -7.95 -9.99 10.24
C ARG A 15 -8.44 -10.70 11.50
N GLU A 16 -9.29 -10.07 12.31
CA GLU A 16 -9.95 -10.73 13.44
C GLU A 16 -10.82 -11.91 12.98
N LYS A 17 -11.57 -11.74 11.88
CA LYS A 17 -12.35 -12.84 11.29
C LYS A 17 -11.47 -13.97 10.80
N ALA A 18 -10.32 -13.68 10.20
CA ALA A 18 -9.37 -14.70 9.76
C ALA A 18 -8.87 -15.57 10.93
N ILE A 19 -8.63 -14.94 12.09
CA ILE A 19 -8.21 -15.64 13.31
C ILE A 19 -9.35 -16.51 13.86
N ALA A 20 -10.59 -16.02 13.79
CA ALA A 20 -11.78 -16.74 14.27
C ALA A 20 -12.21 -17.89 13.33
N ASP A 21 -12.04 -17.73 12.03
CA ASP A 21 -12.44 -18.68 10.98
C ASP A 21 -11.23 -19.12 10.13
N PRO A 22 -10.42 -20.07 10.66
CA PRO A 22 -9.22 -20.55 9.96
C PRO A 22 -9.54 -21.27 8.64
N GLU A 23 -10.74 -21.83 8.47
CA GLU A 23 -11.18 -22.47 7.22
C GLU A 23 -11.28 -21.50 6.04
N HIS A 24 -11.57 -20.23 6.32
CA HIS A 24 -11.68 -19.17 5.32
C HIS A 24 -10.54 -18.15 5.46
N HIS A 25 -9.47 -18.52 6.16
CA HIS A 25 -8.38 -17.60 6.50
C HIS A 25 -7.83 -16.90 5.26
N ASP A 26 -7.47 -17.65 4.21
CA ASP A 26 -6.94 -17.06 2.97
C ASP A 26 -7.91 -16.08 2.31
N GLN A 27 -9.21 -16.38 2.30
CA GLN A 27 -10.24 -15.48 1.76
C GLN A 27 -10.36 -14.19 2.57
N TRP A 28 -10.30 -14.28 3.90
CA TRP A 28 -10.32 -13.10 4.76
C TRP A 28 -9.05 -12.25 4.64
N ILE A 29 -7.90 -12.89 4.43
CA ILE A 29 -6.64 -12.22 4.14
C ILE A 29 -6.71 -11.49 2.78
N ASP A 30 -7.23 -12.12 1.74
CA ASP A 30 -7.44 -11.48 0.43
C ASP A 30 -8.34 -10.24 0.52
N GLU A 31 -9.44 -10.31 1.28
CA GLU A 31 -10.31 -9.16 1.50
C GLU A 31 -9.61 -8.06 2.30
N ALA A 32 -8.83 -8.41 3.34
CA ALA A 32 -8.05 -7.44 4.09
C ALA A 32 -7.02 -6.71 3.22
N ILE A 33 -6.36 -7.43 2.29
CA ILE A 33 -5.39 -6.84 1.34
C ILE A 33 -6.09 -5.83 0.43
N LYS A 34 -7.26 -6.15 -0.13
CA LYS A 34 -8.05 -5.19 -0.95
C LYS A 34 -8.39 -3.92 -0.20
N TRP A 35 -8.70 -4.01 1.10
CA TRP A 35 -8.96 -2.84 1.94
C TRP A 35 -7.69 -2.02 2.21
N LEU A 36 -6.54 -2.66 2.39
CA LEU A 36 -5.25 -1.99 2.53
C LEU A 36 -4.85 -1.26 1.25
N GLU A 37 -5.05 -1.87 0.08
CA GLU A 37 -4.84 -1.24 -1.23
C GLU A 37 -5.68 0.02 -1.40
N ARG A 38 -6.99 -0.07 -1.10
CA ARG A 38 -7.90 1.09 -1.12
C ARG A 38 -7.50 2.17 -0.11
N ALA A 39 -6.97 1.78 1.05
CA ALA A 39 -6.45 2.72 2.04
C ALA A 39 -5.23 3.49 1.52
N MET A 40 -4.34 2.81 0.79
CA MET A 40 -3.19 3.41 0.14
C MET A 40 -3.61 4.36 -0.99
N GLU A 41 -4.57 3.97 -1.84
CA GLU A 41 -5.11 4.85 -2.87
C GLU A 41 -5.74 6.12 -2.28
N ALA A 42 -6.51 5.97 -1.19
CA ALA A 42 -7.11 7.09 -0.48
C ALA A 42 -6.04 8.00 0.17
N GLY A 43 -4.95 7.43 0.67
CA GLY A 43 -3.80 8.15 1.21
C GLY A 43 -2.99 8.87 0.13
N CYS A 44 -2.74 8.24 -1.02
CA CYS A 44 -2.09 8.86 -2.17
C CYS A 44 -2.90 10.04 -2.69
N ARG A 45 -4.24 9.93 -2.74
CA ARG A 45 -5.08 11.06 -3.16
C ARG A 45 -5.03 12.24 -2.18
N ALA A 46 -4.84 11.97 -0.89
CA ALA A 46 -4.65 13.02 0.12
C ALA A 46 -3.24 13.65 0.06
N VAL A 47 -2.22 12.88 -0.31
CA VAL A 47 -0.84 13.39 -0.53
C VAL A 47 -0.75 14.20 -1.83
N VAL A 48 -1.50 13.85 -2.89
CA VAL A 48 -1.54 14.62 -4.14
C VAL A 48 -2.35 15.91 -4.02
N THR A 49 -3.08 16.11 -2.91
CA THR A 49 -3.64 17.42 -2.55
C THR A 49 -2.73 18.25 -1.65
N VAL A 50 -1.42 17.96 -1.60
CA VAL A 50 -0.42 18.96 -1.18
C VAL A 50 0.03 19.71 -2.44
N GLU A 51 -0.52 20.92 -2.56
CA GLU A 51 -0.09 22.03 -3.41
C GLU A 51 -0.09 21.82 -4.93
N GLY A 52 -1.05 22.52 -5.56
CA GLY A 52 -0.93 22.90 -6.97
C GLY A 52 0.35 23.71 -7.17
N GLY A 53 1.23 23.17 -8.01
CA GLY A 53 2.40 23.88 -8.54
C GLY A 53 3.73 23.30 -8.09
N ASP A 54 4.12 22.13 -8.61
CA ASP A 54 5.32 21.97 -9.45
C ASP A 54 5.56 20.46 -9.74
N MET A 55 5.52 20.13 -11.03
CA MET A 55 6.14 19.01 -11.77
C MET A 55 6.24 17.57 -11.19
N PRO A 56 6.03 16.53 -12.04
CA PRO A 56 6.05 15.13 -11.65
C PRO A 56 7.48 14.63 -11.42
N ASN A 57 7.93 14.51 -10.18
CA ASN A 57 9.17 13.83 -9.85
C ASN A 57 8.97 12.30 -9.83
N VAL A 58 8.89 11.72 -11.03
CA VAL A 58 9.13 10.30 -11.27
C VAL A 58 10.64 10.03 -11.13
N ALA A 59 11.17 10.07 -9.90
CA ALA A 59 12.57 9.71 -9.64
C ALA A 59 12.75 8.98 -8.30
N ARG A 60 11.86 8.03 -7.98
CA ARG A 60 12.11 7.09 -6.88
C ARG A 60 11.88 5.63 -7.28
N GLY A 61 12.38 5.28 -8.46
CA GLY A 61 12.44 3.89 -8.96
C GLY A 61 13.77 3.52 -9.62
N ALA A 62 14.57 4.48 -10.09
CA ALA A 62 15.78 4.22 -10.89
C ALA A 62 17.10 4.13 -10.10
N ALA A 63 17.09 4.36 -8.78
CA ALA A 63 18.33 4.37 -7.99
C ALA A 63 18.74 2.98 -7.44
N ALA A 64 17.87 1.97 -7.54
CA ALA A 64 18.18 0.61 -7.09
C ALA A 64 18.88 -0.24 -8.17
N ASP A 65 18.76 0.12 -9.45
CA ASP A 65 19.27 -0.68 -10.58
C ASP A 65 20.73 -0.37 -10.95
N ALA A 66 21.26 0.81 -10.58
CA ALA A 66 22.64 1.17 -10.89
C ALA A 66 23.69 0.52 -9.97
N ARG A 67 23.28 -0.06 -8.82
CA ARG A 67 24.22 -0.67 -7.86
C ARG A 67 24.53 -2.15 -8.17
N LEU A 68 23.73 -2.82 -9.00
CA LEU A 68 23.98 -4.22 -9.36
C LEU A 68 25.00 -4.34 -10.51
N SER A 69 25.07 -3.35 -11.39
CA SER A 69 25.98 -3.36 -12.56
C SER A 69 27.45 -3.10 -12.25
N LEU A 70 27.80 -2.62 -11.05
CA LEU A 70 29.19 -2.36 -10.67
C LEU A 70 29.92 -3.56 -10.02
N ILE A 71 29.19 -4.62 -9.65
CA ILE A 71 29.75 -5.72 -8.84
C ILE A 71 30.19 -6.91 -9.73
N THR A 72 29.83 -6.93 -11.02
CA THR A 72 30.14 -8.05 -11.93
C THR A 72 31.27 -7.79 -12.94
N ARG A 73 32.04 -6.71 -12.79
CA ARG A 73 33.25 -6.47 -13.58
C ARG A 73 34.44 -6.19 -12.67
N GLN A 74 35.00 -7.26 -12.10
CA GLN A 74 36.43 -7.37 -11.81
C GLN A 74 36.88 -8.77 -12.21
#